data_AF-A0A168NKG6-F1
#
_entry.id   AF-A0A168NKG6-F1
#
_cell.length_a   1.000
_cell.length_b   1.000
_cell.length_c   1.000
_cell.angle_alpha   90.00
_cell.angle_beta   90.00
_cell.angle_gamma   90.00
#
_symmetry.space_group_name_H-M   'P 1'
#
loop_
_entity.id
_entity.type
_entity.pdbx_description
1 polymer ?
#
loop_
_entity_poly.entity_id
_entity_poly.type
_entity_poly.pdbx_seq_one_letter_code
_entity_poly.pdbx_strand_id
1 'polypeptide(L)'
;METYIGYIKSPQDALLVFEACRRGTLNRVQRRLTSKERLSIHSGSVFAWDENEAGMRRWTDGRTWSPSRVLGSFLTYKELDTKR
;
A
#
# COMPACT_ATOMS: atom_id res chain seq x y z
N MET A 1 0.82 -1.26 10.74
CA MET A 1 1.44 0.08 10.64
C MET A 1 1.12 0.62 9.29
N GLU A 2 -0.04 1.23 9.24
CA GLU A 2 -0.62 1.90 8.12
C GLU A 2 -0.06 3.32 8.10
N THR A 3 0.32 3.81 6.93
CA THR A 3 0.64 5.23 6.75
C THR A 3 -0.63 6.06 6.92
N TYR A 4 -1.77 5.54 6.45
CA TYR A 4 -3.07 6.17 6.53
C TYR A 4 -4.17 5.11 6.53
N ILE A 5 -5.32 5.43 7.12
CA ILE A 5 -6.53 4.59 7.06
C ILE A 5 -7.60 5.39 6.33
N GLY A 6 -7.99 4.93 5.14
CA GLY A 6 -9.00 5.58 4.31
C GLY A 6 -8.98 5.08 2.86
N TYR A 7 -9.51 5.88 1.93
CA TYR A 7 -9.65 5.49 0.52
C TYR A 7 -8.95 6.51 -0.40
N ILE A 8 -8.08 6.01 -1.28
CA ILE A 8 -7.41 6.81 -2.31
C ILE A 8 -8.25 6.71 -3.59
N LYS A 9 -9.05 7.76 -3.86
CA LYS A 9 -9.94 7.79 -5.03
C LYS A 9 -9.26 8.38 -6.26
N SER A 10 -8.39 9.37 -6.04
CA SER A 10 -7.81 10.20 -7.08
C SER A 10 -6.30 10.37 -6.89
N PRO A 11 -5.55 10.76 -7.93
CA PRO A 11 -4.13 11.08 -7.80
C PRO A 11 -3.87 12.19 -6.77
N GLN A 12 -4.81 13.14 -6.62
CA GLN A 12 -4.71 14.20 -5.62
C GLN A 12 -4.69 13.64 -4.18
N ASP A 13 -5.50 12.61 -3.89
CA ASP A 13 -5.50 11.97 -2.57
C ASP A 13 -4.14 11.32 -2.27
N ALA A 14 -3.53 10.67 -3.28
CA ALA A 14 -2.20 10.09 -3.15
C ALA A 14 -1.12 11.16 -2.91
N LEU A 15 -1.20 12.29 -3.61
CA LEU A 15 -0.27 13.42 -3.42
C LEU A 15 -0.37 14.02 -2.01
N LEU A 16 -1.57 14.10 -1.43
CA LEU A 16 -1.75 14.54 -0.05
C LEU A 16 -1.07 13.59 0.95
N VAL A 17 -1.19 12.28 0.75
CA VAL A 17 -0.46 11.28 1.57
C VAL A 17 1.04 11.44 1.41
N PHE A 18 1.55 11.62 0.18
CA PHE A 18 2.99 11.84 -0.05
C PHE A 18 3.50 13.12 0.62
N GLU A 19 2.77 14.23 0.51
CA GLU A 19 3.15 15.48 1.15
C GLU A 19 3.14 15.36 2.68
N ALA A 20 2.15 14.68 3.26
CA ALA A 20 2.08 14.43 4.69
C ALA A 20 3.25 13.53 5.17
N CYS A 21 3.66 12.53 4.38
CA CYS A 21 4.86 11.74 4.64
C CYS A 21 6.14 12.57 4.54
N ARG A 22 6.24 13.47 3.56
CA ARG A 22 7.39 14.37 3.38
C ARG A 22 7.55 15.32 4.56
N ARG A 23 6.43 15.82 5.11
CA ARG A 23 6.39 16.67 6.31
C ARG A 23 6.58 15.92 7.63
N GLY A 24 6.57 14.59 7.61
CA GLY A 24 6.64 13.75 8.82
C GLY A 24 5.35 13.72 9.65
N THR A 25 4.23 14.18 9.10
CA THR A 25 2.91 14.09 9.76
C THR A 25 2.35 12.67 9.68
N LEU A 26 2.59 11.98 8.56
CA LEU A 26 2.32 10.55 8.42
C LEU A 26 3.62 9.76 8.35
N ASN A 27 3.64 8.60 9.00
CA ASN A 27 4.80 7.72 8.98
C ASN A 27 4.71 6.80 7.76
N ARG A 28 5.71 6.90 6.88
CA ARG A 28 5.92 5.93 5.80
C ARG A 28 6.49 4.62 6.34
N VAL A 29 6.27 3.55 5.59
CA VAL A 29 6.84 2.24 5.88
C VAL A 29 8.32 2.23 5.52
N GLN A 30 9.18 1.87 6.47
CA GLN A 30 10.63 1.89 6.32
C GLN A 30 11.25 0.48 6.19
N ARG A 31 10.44 -0.57 6.16
CA ARG A 31 10.88 -1.97 5.98
C ARG A 31 9.73 -2.86 5.53
N ARG A 32 10.05 -4.07 5.07
CA ARG A 32 9.04 -5.11 4.80
C ARG A 32 8.19 -5.41 6.05
N LEU A 33 6.90 -5.63 5.82
CA LEU A 33 6.01 -6.17 6.84
C LEU A 33 6.40 -7.61 7.18
N THR A 34 6.38 -7.91 8.47
CA THR A 34 6.47 -9.26 9.02
C THR A 34 5.21 -10.06 8.68
N SER A 35 5.29 -11.39 8.79
CA SER A 35 4.13 -12.27 8.55
C SER A 35 2.94 -11.90 9.46
N LYS A 36 3.19 -11.48 10.71
CA LYS A 36 2.15 -11.05 11.65
C LYS A 36 1.51 -9.72 11.23
N GLU A 37 2.30 -8.72 10.84
CA GLU A 37 1.78 -7.41 10.39
C GLU A 37 0.93 -7.54 9.12
N ARG A 38 1.23 -8.49 8.23
CA ARG A 38 0.43 -8.74 7.02
C ARG A 38 -0.98 -9.22 7.31
N LEU A 39 -1.18 -9.95 8.42
CA LEU A 39 -2.51 -10.40 8.84
C LEU A 39 -3.42 -9.23 9.24
N SER A 40 -2.84 -8.08 9.59
CA SER A 40 -3.59 -6.88 9.95
C SER A 40 -4.00 -6.03 8.74
N ILE A 41 -3.60 -6.38 7.51
CA ILE A 41 -4.02 -5.64 6.31
C ILE A 41 -5.53 -5.82 6.12
N HIS A 42 -6.27 -4.72 6.00
CA HIS A 42 -7.70 -4.73 5.81
C HIS A 42 -8.16 -3.63 4.85
N SER A 43 -9.47 -3.60 4.55
CA SER A 43 -10.05 -2.52 3.74
C SER A 43 -9.75 -1.17 4.38
N GLY A 44 -9.16 -0.26 3.59
CA GLY A 44 -8.75 1.06 4.05
C GLY A 44 -7.29 1.19 4.49
N SER A 45 -6.54 0.09 4.63
CA SER A 45 -5.10 0.18 4.94
C SER A 45 -4.33 0.79 3.76
N VAL A 46 -3.66 1.92 3.99
CA VAL A 46 -2.80 2.60 3.00
C VAL A 46 -1.35 2.57 3.48
N PHE A 47 -0.45 2.17 2.60
CA PHE A 47 0.99 2.09 2.85
C PHE A 47 1.74 2.90 1.80
N ALA A 48 2.57 3.85 2.25
CA ALA A 48 3.53 4.55 1.41
C ALA A 48 4.95 4.20 1.87
N TRP A 49 5.88 4.02 0.94
CA TRP A 49 7.28 3.74 1.26
C TRP A 49 8.21 4.40 0.23
N ASP A 50 9.43 4.69 0.65
CA ASP A 50 10.53 4.99 -0.25
C ASP A 50 11.27 3.69 -0.61
N GLU A 51 11.57 3.48 -1.89
CA GLU A 51 12.18 2.24 -2.38
C GLU A 51 13.54 1.96 -1.72
N ASN A 52 14.37 3.00 -1.56
CA ASN A 52 15.73 2.87 -1.05
C ASN A 52 15.71 2.72 0.48
N GLU A 53 14.94 3.56 1.17
CA GLU A 53 14.80 3.51 2.64
C GLU A 53 14.27 2.15 3.09
N ALA A 54 13.24 1.63 2.41
CA ALA A 54 12.61 0.38 2.79
C ALA A 54 13.27 -0.88 2.18
N GLY A 55 14.16 -0.73 1.20
CA GLY A 55 14.70 -1.85 0.42
C GLY A 55 13.62 -2.63 -0.33
N MET A 56 12.57 -1.94 -0.78
CA MET A 56 11.38 -2.54 -1.39
C MET A 56 11.06 -1.93 -2.76
N ARG A 57 11.40 -2.64 -3.84
CA ARG A 57 10.94 -2.28 -5.20
C ARG A 57 9.50 -2.65 -5.50
N ARG A 58 8.99 -3.66 -4.79
CA ARG A 58 7.66 -4.23 -4.99
C ARG A 58 7.05 -4.56 -3.63
N TRP A 59 5.77 -4.24 -3.51
CA TRP A 59 4.95 -4.64 -2.38
C TRP A 59 4.69 -6.15 -2.39
N THR A 60 4.67 -6.76 -1.21
CA THR A 60 4.33 -8.18 -1.02
C THR A 60 3.56 -8.33 0.29
N ASP A 61 2.28 -8.65 0.21
CA ASP A 61 1.39 -8.90 1.37
C ASP A 61 1.07 -10.38 1.60
N GLY A 62 1.49 -11.26 0.68
CA GLY A 62 1.22 -12.69 0.77
C GLY A 62 -0.18 -13.11 0.31
N ARG A 63 -0.93 -12.20 -0.33
CA ARG A 63 -2.22 -12.52 -0.95
C ARG A 63 -2.06 -12.88 -2.42
N THR A 64 -3.04 -13.59 -2.96
CA THR A 64 -3.10 -13.92 -4.39
C THR A 64 -3.91 -12.85 -5.11
N TRP A 65 -3.30 -12.19 -6.08
CA TRP A 65 -3.89 -11.06 -6.80
C TRP A 65 -4.12 -11.40 -8.28
N SER A 66 -5.20 -10.87 -8.84
CA SER A 66 -5.46 -10.92 -10.28
C SER A 66 -4.35 -10.18 -11.06
N PRO A 67 -4.24 -10.40 -12.39
CA PRO A 67 -3.42 -9.52 -13.23
C PRO A 67 -3.85 -8.06 -13.10
N SER A 68 -2.89 -7.14 -13.26
CA SER A 68 -3.12 -5.70 -13.13
C SER A 68 -4.15 -5.18 -14.12
N ARG A 69 -4.93 -4.18 -13.69
CA ARG A 69 -5.82 -3.39 -14.54
C ARG A 69 -5.54 -1.90 -14.34
N VAL A 70 -5.39 -1.17 -15.44
CA VAL A 70 -5.21 0.28 -15.40
C VAL A 70 -6.56 0.94 -15.10
N LEU A 71 -6.57 1.83 -14.11
CA LEU A 71 -7.70 2.69 -13.78
C LEU A 71 -7.18 4.11 -13.56
N GLY A 72 -7.26 4.94 -14.60
CA GLY A 72 -6.62 6.26 -14.60
C GLY A 72 -5.12 6.15 -14.32
N SER A 73 -4.64 6.82 -13.28
CA SER A 73 -3.23 6.78 -12.84
C SER A 73 -2.90 5.61 -11.91
N PHE A 74 -3.83 4.69 -11.66
CA PHE A 74 -3.65 3.58 -10.72
C PHE A 74 -3.62 2.22 -11.41
N LEU A 75 -2.89 1.29 -10.80
CA LEU A 75 -3.04 -0.14 -11.06
C LEU A 75 -3.95 -0.74 -10.00
N THR A 76 -4.95 -1.48 -10.44
CA THR A 76 -5.93 -2.15 -9.58
C THR A 76 -5.83 -3.66 -9.74
N TYR A 77 -6.09 -4.34 -8.63
CA TYR A 77 -5.99 -5.79 -8.48
C TYR A 77 -7.21 -6.27 -7.70
N LYS A 78 -7.72 -7.46 -8.02
CA LYS A 78 -8.74 -8.14 -7.22
C LYS A 78 -8.09 -9.31 -6.50
N GLU A 79 -8.38 -9.45 -5.22
CA GLU A 79 -7.96 -10.62 -4.46
C GLU A 79 -8.67 -11.84 -5.04
N LEU A 80 -7.89 -12.88 -5.31
CA LEU A 80 -8.38 -14.15 -5.80
C LEU A 80 -8.53 -15.10 -4.63
N ASP A 81 -9.63 -15.83 -4.63
CA ASP A 81 -9.84 -16.89 -3.66
C ASP A 81 -8.78 -17.96 -3.87
N THR A 82 -7.93 -18.16 -2.86
CA THR A 82 -7.05 -19.32 -2.85
C THR A 82 -7.92 -20.51 -2.49
N LYS A 83 -8.60 -21.10 -3.49
CA LYS A 83 -9.12 -22.46 -3.33
C LYS A 83 -7.93 -23.35 -2.97
N ARG A 84 -7.80 -23.65 -1.67
CA ARG A 84 -7.07 -24.81 -1.19
C ARG A 84 -7.91 -26.05 -1.45
#